data_AF-A0A6G2V1B7-F1
#
_entry.id   AF-A0A6G2V1B7-F1
#
_cell.length_a   1.000
_cell.length_b   1.000
_cell.length_c   1.000
_cell.angle_alpha   90.00
_cell.angle_beta   90.00
_cell.angle_gamma   90.00
#
_symmetry.space_group_name_H-M   'P 1'
#
loop_
_entity.id
_entity.type
_entity.pdbx_description
1 polymer ?
#
loop_
_entity_poly.entity_id
_entity_poly.type
_entity_poly.pdbx_seq_one_letter_code
_entity_poly.pdbx_strand_id
1 'polypeptide(L)'
;MNTEKRLTISELVDEIRSSLTVTDGWVPALSGPAGPTGVLKDAPLSEIVRSLGEFAATPALPSAVTKLLRRAAESAAAALPADQEAAYGRLGAAYAYVLQAHRAAGGETSICLKSDESMP
;
A
#
# COMPACT_ATOMS: atom_id res chain seq x y z
N MET A 1 -17.12 16.01 -17.66
CA MET A 1 -17.72 14.86 -16.95
C MET A 1 -16.73 13.72 -17.06
N ASN A 2 -15.82 13.58 -16.09
CA ASN A 2 -14.81 12.50 -16.13
C ASN A 2 -15.50 11.24 -15.62
N THR A 3 -15.80 10.31 -16.50
CA THR A 3 -16.13 8.93 -16.11
C THR A 3 -14.90 8.37 -15.42
N GLU A 4 -14.86 8.42 -14.09
CA GLU A 4 -13.90 7.68 -13.29
C GLU A 4 -14.07 6.21 -13.64
N LYS A 5 -13.16 5.69 -14.49
CA LYS A 5 -13.16 4.29 -14.91
C LYS A 5 -13.07 3.44 -13.65
N ARG A 6 -14.09 2.62 -13.39
CA ARG A 6 -13.99 1.60 -12.36
C ARG A 6 -12.94 0.59 -12.79
N LEU A 7 -11.94 0.38 -11.94
CA LEU A 7 -10.95 -0.67 -12.14
C LEU A 7 -11.64 -2.03 -12.11
N THR A 8 -11.09 -3.00 -12.83
CA THR A 8 -11.46 -4.41 -12.75
C THR A 8 -10.72 -5.08 -11.58
N ILE A 9 -11.11 -6.33 -11.25
CA ILE A 9 -10.40 -7.15 -10.24
C ILE A 9 -8.91 -7.27 -10.59
N SER A 10 -8.58 -7.58 -11.85
CA SER A 10 -7.20 -7.72 -12.30
C SER A 10 -6.43 -6.40 -12.19
N GLU A 11 -7.03 -5.29 -12.62
CA GLU A 11 -6.41 -3.96 -12.49
C GLU A 11 -6.19 -3.59 -11.01
N LEU A 12 -7.12 -3.92 -10.10
CA LEU A 12 -6.93 -3.71 -8.66
C LEU A 12 -5.74 -4.51 -8.12
N VAL A 13 -5.58 -5.77 -8.53
CA VAL A 13 -4.44 -6.60 -8.13
C VAL A 13 -3.14 -6.01 -8.67
N ASP A 14 -3.12 -5.58 -9.94
CA ASP A 14 -1.94 -5.00 -10.58
C ASP A 14 -1.52 -3.68 -9.91
N GLU A 15 -2.47 -2.84 -9.52
CA GLU A 15 -2.22 -1.59 -8.80
C GLU A 15 -1.69 -1.82 -7.37
N ILE A 16 -2.18 -2.85 -6.67
CA ILE A 16 -1.62 -3.23 -5.37
C ILE A 16 -0.20 -3.81 -5.57
N ARG A 17 0.01 -4.63 -6.60
CA ARG A 17 1.30 -5.22 -6.93
C ARG A 17 2.34 -4.16 -7.29
N SER A 18 1.97 -3.15 -8.07
CA SER A 18 2.88 -2.09 -8.50
C SER A 18 3.49 -1.36 -7.30
N SER A 19 2.70 -1.15 -6.25
CA SER A 19 3.16 -0.54 -4.99
C SER A 19 4.23 -1.35 -4.25
N LEU A 20 4.29 -2.66 -4.50
CA LEU A 20 5.18 -3.62 -3.84
C LEU A 20 6.30 -4.14 -4.75
N THR A 21 6.32 -3.75 -6.02
CA THR A 21 7.25 -4.32 -6.98
C THR A 21 8.68 -3.96 -6.61
N VAL A 22 9.59 -4.94 -6.61
CA VAL A 22 10.98 -4.79 -6.13
C VAL A 22 11.75 -3.63 -6.76
N THR A 23 11.47 -3.31 -8.03
CA THR A 23 12.24 -2.32 -8.81
C THR A 23 11.76 -0.88 -8.64
N ASP A 24 10.45 -0.69 -8.50
CA ASP A 24 9.75 0.57 -8.73
C ASP A 24 8.61 0.82 -7.73
N GLY A 25 8.39 -0.13 -6.81
CA GLY A 25 7.41 0.00 -5.74
C GLY A 25 7.85 0.99 -4.67
N TRP A 26 6.91 1.85 -4.29
CA TRP A 26 7.15 2.84 -3.23
C TRP A 26 7.28 2.19 -1.84
N VAL A 27 6.65 1.04 -1.60
CA VAL A 27 6.71 0.36 -0.29
C VAL A 27 8.11 -0.21 0.00
N PRO A 28 8.74 -1.00 -0.90
CA PRO A 28 10.14 -1.40 -0.74
C PRO A 28 11.08 -0.20 -0.57
N ALA A 29 10.91 0.84 -1.39
CA ALA A 29 11.73 2.05 -1.32
C ALA A 29 11.65 2.76 0.04
N LEU A 30 10.48 2.76 0.68
CA LEU A 30 10.27 3.35 2.01
C LEU A 30 10.92 2.52 3.13
N SER A 31 10.96 1.20 2.98
CA SER A 31 11.50 0.30 4.01
C SER A 31 13.04 0.25 4.07
N GLY A 32 13.71 0.76 3.02
CA GLY A 32 15.16 0.77 2.91
C GLY A 32 15.79 -0.63 2.69
N PRO A 33 17.12 -0.72 2.66
CA PRO A 33 17.84 -1.94 2.27
C PRO A 33 17.71 -3.11 3.27
N ALA A 34 17.27 -2.84 4.49
CA ALA A 34 17.03 -3.86 5.52
C ALA A 34 15.57 -4.37 5.54
N GLY A 35 14.69 -3.79 4.72
CA GLY A 35 13.29 -4.18 4.61
C GLY A 35 13.07 -5.37 3.67
N PRO A 36 11.84 -5.89 3.61
CA PRO A 36 11.45 -6.90 2.63
C PRO A 36 11.70 -6.43 1.20
N THR A 37 12.07 -7.36 0.31
CA THR A 37 12.43 -7.04 -1.08
C THR A 37 11.25 -6.58 -1.93
N GLY A 38 10.02 -6.97 -1.56
CA GLY A 38 8.83 -6.76 -2.39
C GLY A 38 8.46 -8.00 -3.20
N VAL A 39 7.77 -7.79 -4.33
CA VAL A 39 7.25 -8.85 -5.20
C VAL A 39 7.69 -8.67 -6.66
N LEU A 40 7.60 -9.74 -7.45
CA LEU A 40 7.80 -9.69 -8.91
C LEU A 40 6.56 -9.15 -9.63
N LYS A 41 6.71 -8.70 -10.88
CA LYS A 41 5.64 -8.06 -11.68
C LYS A 41 4.44 -8.96 -12.00
N ASP A 42 4.62 -10.27 -11.92
CA ASP A 42 3.63 -11.31 -12.17
C ASP A 42 3.23 -12.06 -10.89
N ALA A 43 3.64 -11.57 -9.71
CA ALA A 43 3.36 -12.22 -8.44
C ALA A 43 1.84 -12.44 -8.21
N PRO A 44 1.43 -13.65 -7.81
CA PRO A 44 0.03 -13.94 -7.54
C PRO A 44 -0.48 -13.18 -6.31
N LEU A 45 -1.80 -13.07 -6.18
CA LEU A 45 -2.44 -12.37 -5.05
C LEU A 45 -2.00 -12.90 -3.67
N SER A 46 -1.75 -14.21 -3.55
CA SER A 46 -1.25 -14.81 -2.30
C SER A 46 0.14 -14.28 -1.90
N GLU A 47 1.01 -14.03 -2.86
CA GLU A 47 2.33 -13.46 -2.62
C GLU A 47 2.26 -11.97 -2.28
N ILE A 48 1.37 -11.23 -2.94
CA ILE A 48 1.06 -9.83 -2.62
C ILE A 48 0.58 -9.70 -1.16
N VAL A 49 -0.35 -10.56 -0.73
CA VAL A 49 -0.87 -10.59 0.64
C VAL A 49 0.25 -10.84 1.64
N ARG A 50 1.10 -11.83 1.39
CA ARG A 50 2.25 -12.14 2.23
C ARG A 50 3.19 -10.94 2.35
N SER A 51 3.56 -10.33 1.21
CA SER A 51 4.46 -9.19 1.17
C SER A 51 3.91 -7.97 1.92
N LEU A 52 2.63 -7.65 1.77
CA LEU A 52 1.99 -6.58 2.57
C LEU A 52 2.10 -6.84 4.08
N GLY A 53 1.94 -8.09 4.50
CA GLY A 53 2.13 -8.50 5.90
C GLY A 53 3.56 -8.34 6.39
N GLU A 54 4.54 -8.72 5.58
CA GLU A 54 5.97 -8.57 5.89
C GLU A 54 6.36 -7.08 6.04
N PHE A 55 5.91 -6.22 5.12
CA PHE A 55 6.13 -4.78 5.27
C PHE A 55 5.42 -4.21 6.49
N ALA A 56 4.19 -4.63 6.77
CA ALA A 56 3.46 -4.24 7.99
C ALA A 56 4.05 -4.81 9.30
N ALA A 57 5.08 -5.65 9.22
CA ALA A 57 5.86 -6.11 10.37
C ALA A 57 7.23 -5.42 10.44
N THR A 58 7.59 -4.60 9.45
CA THR A 58 8.91 -3.96 9.35
C THR A 58 9.00 -2.78 10.32
N PRO A 59 9.94 -2.80 11.30
CA PRO A 59 10.04 -1.74 12.33
C PRO A 59 10.42 -0.36 11.78
N ALA A 60 11.07 -0.31 10.61
CA ALA A 60 11.52 0.92 9.98
C ALA A 60 10.38 1.77 9.38
N LEU A 61 9.18 1.19 9.21
CA LEU A 61 8.06 1.91 8.63
C LEU A 61 7.30 2.74 9.68
N PRO A 62 6.81 3.94 9.31
CA PRO A 62 5.96 4.75 10.18
C PRO A 62 4.74 3.97 10.66
N SER A 63 4.35 4.16 11.93
CA SER A 63 3.26 3.38 12.54
C SER A 63 1.92 3.49 11.79
N ALA A 64 1.63 4.66 11.20
CA ALA A 64 0.44 4.88 10.39
C ALA A 64 0.47 4.04 9.09
N VAL A 65 1.59 4.06 8.38
CA VAL A 65 1.82 3.24 7.17
C VAL A 65 1.68 1.76 7.51
N THR A 66 2.34 1.31 8.58
CA THR A 66 2.30 -0.07 9.06
C THR A 66 0.87 -0.56 9.34
N LYS A 67 0.04 0.24 10.00
CA LYS A 67 -1.37 -0.11 10.26
C LYS A 67 -2.17 -0.23 8.97
N LEU A 68 -1.97 0.68 8.01
CA LEU A 68 -2.70 0.68 6.75
C LEU A 68 -2.28 -0.49 5.84
N LEU A 69 -0.99 -0.79 5.76
CA LEU A 69 -0.50 -1.98 5.03
C LEU A 69 -1.04 -3.28 5.64
N ARG A 70 -1.18 -3.35 6.97
CA ARG A 70 -1.82 -4.49 7.63
C ARG A 70 -3.29 -4.65 7.22
N ARG A 71 -4.06 -3.55 7.20
CA ARG A 71 -5.46 -3.58 6.74
C ARG A 71 -5.58 -3.94 5.27
N ALA A 72 -4.63 -3.51 4.44
CA ALA A 72 -4.53 -3.92 3.06
C ALA A 72 -4.31 -5.44 2.94
N ALA A 73 -3.36 -5.99 3.71
CA ALA A 73 -3.09 -7.43 3.75
C ALA A 73 -4.33 -8.23 4.18
N GLU A 74 -4.98 -7.83 5.27
CA GLU A 74 -6.20 -8.47 5.78
C GLU A 74 -7.34 -8.47 4.74
N SER A 75 -7.53 -7.34 4.04
CA SER A 75 -8.57 -7.19 3.03
C SER A 75 -8.27 -8.04 1.77
N ALA A 76 -7.02 -8.02 1.30
CA ALA A 76 -6.58 -8.82 0.17
C ALA A 76 -6.63 -10.33 0.48
N ALA A 77 -6.27 -10.74 1.71
CA ALA A 77 -6.35 -12.14 2.14
C ALA A 77 -7.80 -12.64 2.10
N ALA A 78 -8.75 -11.81 2.53
CA ALA A 78 -10.17 -12.12 2.48
C ALA A 78 -10.75 -12.17 1.05
N ALA A 79 -10.02 -11.69 0.03
CA ALA A 79 -10.42 -11.82 -1.37
C ALA A 79 -10.03 -13.19 -1.97
N LEU A 80 -9.03 -13.89 -1.43
CA LEU A 80 -8.54 -15.17 -1.97
C LEU A 80 -9.62 -16.27 -2.04
N PRO A 81 -10.44 -16.50 -1.00
CA PRO A 81 -11.48 -17.53 -1.05
C PRO A 81 -12.85 -17.00 -1.53
N ALA A 82 -12.94 -15.72 -1.87
CA ALA A 82 -14.21 -15.05 -2.13
C ALA A 82 -14.72 -15.31 -3.56
N ASP A 83 -16.03 -15.22 -3.75
CA ASP A 83 -16.61 -15.09 -5.09
C ASP A 83 -16.20 -13.76 -5.76
N GLN A 84 -16.50 -13.60 -7.06
CA GLN A 84 -16.03 -12.43 -7.83
C GLN A 84 -16.53 -11.09 -7.28
N GLU A 85 -17.78 -11.00 -6.81
CA GLU A 85 -18.34 -9.74 -6.32
C GLU A 85 -17.72 -9.35 -4.98
N ALA A 86 -17.63 -10.31 -4.05
CA ALA A 86 -16.98 -10.11 -2.77
C ALA A 86 -15.47 -9.83 -2.94
N ALA A 87 -14.79 -10.54 -3.85
CA ALA A 87 -13.37 -10.30 -4.16
C ALA A 87 -13.15 -8.87 -4.68
N TYR A 88 -14.02 -8.37 -5.55
CA TYR A 88 -13.94 -6.99 -6.05
C TYR A 88 -13.99 -5.96 -4.90
N GLY A 89 -14.97 -6.08 -4.00
CA GLY A 89 -15.09 -5.17 -2.86
C GLY A 89 -13.89 -5.25 -1.90
N ARG A 90 -13.38 -6.46 -1.64
CA ARG A 90 -12.23 -6.71 -0.77
C ARG A 90 -10.93 -6.15 -1.36
N LEU A 91 -10.71 -6.32 -2.66
CA LEU A 91 -9.56 -5.77 -3.36
C LEU A 91 -9.64 -4.25 -3.48
N GLY A 92 -10.84 -3.69 -3.69
CA GLY A 92 -11.07 -2.25 -3.66
C GLY A 92 -10.69 -1.64 -2.31
N ALA A 93 -11.07 -2.30 -1.21
CA ALA A 93 -10.66 -1.88 0.14
C ALA A 93 -9.14 -1.99 0.34
N ALA A 94 -8.52 -3.09 -0.09
CA ALA A 94 -7.07 -3.26 -0.01
C ALA A 94 -6.33 -2.15 -0.76
N TYR A 95 -6.75 -1.84 -1.99
CA TYR A 95 -6.17 -0.76 -2.78
C TYR A 95 -6.35 0.62 -2.11
N ALA A 96 -7.54 0.89 -1.56
CA ALA A 96 -7.78 2.13 -0.83
C ALA A 96 -6.84 2.30 0.39
N TYR A 97 -6.56 1.23 1.12
CA TYR A 97 -5.61 1.27 2.24
C TYR A 97 -4.17 1.49 1.76
N VAL A 98 -3.76 0.91 0.62
CA VAL A 98 -2.45 1.17 0.02
C VAL A 98 -2.30 2.64 -0.38
N LEU A 99 -3.32 3.24 -1.01
CA LEU A 99 -3.31 4.67 -1.36
C LEU A 99 -3.25 5.57 -0.12
N GLN A 100 -3.98 5.22 0.94
CA GLN A 100 -3.91 5.94 2.21
C GLN A 100 -2.53 5.82 2.84
N ALA A 101 -1.90 4.64 2.78
CA ALA A 101 -0.55 4.41 3.30
C ALA A 101 0.47 5.26 2.53
N HIS A 102 0.36 5.33 1.20
CA HIS A 102 1.22 6.17 0.37
C HIS A 102 1.10 7.66 0.73
N ARG A 103 -0.13 8.15 0.94
CA ARG A 103 -0.37 9.54 1.39
C ARG A 103 0.20 9.79 2.78
N ALA A 104 0.06 8.83 3.71
CA ALA A 104 0.61 8.94 5.05
C ALA A 104 2.15 9.00 5.04
N ALA A 105 2.80 8.26 4.15
CA ALA A 105 4.25 8.30 3.96
C ALA A 105 4.73 9.66 3.42
N GLY A 106 3.96 10.31 2.52
CA GLY A 106 4.27 11.65 2.02
C GLY A 106 3.97 12.78 3.03
N GLY A 107 2.95 12.61 3.87
CA GLY A 107 2.47 13.63 4.82
C GLY A 107 3.43 13.98 5.94
N GLU A 108 4.36 13.09 6.32
CA GLU A 108 5.39 13.38 7.34
C GLU A 108 6.42 14.44 6.90
N THR A 109 6.53 14.73 5.59
CA THR A 109 7.48 15.74 5.09
C THR A 109 6.94 17.18 5.14
N SER A 110 5.64 17.39 5.39
CA SER A 110 5.01 18.71 5.21
C SER A 110 4.80 19.52 6.50
N ILE A 111 5.20 19.02 7.67
CA ILE A 111 4.88 19.66 8.97
C ILE A 111 6.07 20.36 9.67
N CYS A 112 7.22 20.51 9.01
CA CYS A 112 8.41 21.13 9.61
C CYS A 112 8.94 22.35 8.82
N LEU A 113 8.04 23.19 8.32
CA LEU A 113 8.35 24.54 7.84
C LEU A 113 7.25 25.50 8.32
N LYS A 114 7.17 25.72 9.62
CA LYS A 114 6.67 27.00 10.14
C LYS A 114 7.82 27.66 10.89
N SER A 115 8.37 28.63 10.18
CA SER A 115 9.49 29.47 10.53
C SER A 115 9.40 30.00 11.95
N ASP A 116 10.52 29.83 12.63
CA ASP A 116 11.07 30.80 13.56
C ASP A 116 11.01 32.18 12.91
N GLU A 117 10.04 33.02 13.29
CA GLU A 117 10.09 34.45 13.05
C GLU A 117 9.95 35.13 14.40
N SER A 118 11.12 35.49 14.92
CA SER A 118 11.37 36.18 16.17
C SER A 118 10.68 37.54 16.22
N MET A 119 10.10 37.85 17.39
CA MET A 119 9.78 39.21 17.83
C MET A 119 11.02 40.11 17.75
N PRO A 120 10.82 41.40 17.45
CA PRO A 120 10.78 42.36 18.56
C PRO A 120 9.48 43.16 18.68
#